data_AF-A0A060BZB9-F1
#
_entry.id   AF-A0A060BZB9-F1
#
_cell.length_a   1.000
_cell.length_b   1.000
_cell.length_c   1.000
_cell.angle_alpha   90.00
_cell.angle_beta   90.00
_cell.angle_gamma   90.00
#
_symmetry.space_group_name_H-M   'P 1'
#
loop_
_entity.id
_entity.type
_entity.pdbx_description
1 polymer ?
#
loop_
_entity_poly.entity_id
_entity_poly.type
_entity_poly.pdbx_seq_one_letter_code
_entity_poly.pdbx_strand_id
1 'polypeptide(L)'
;MNSDAVQQAIAGSEIVAEAAKYVGIKYTSGGTSPSTGFDCSGFVSYVYAQFGIDLPRSSSAYWNIGTRVDSPQPGDIIVSSGH
;
A
#
# COMPACT_ATOMS: atom_id res chain seq x y z
N MET A 1 27.35 -1.44 -3.23
CA MET A 1 25.89 -1.17 -3.29
C MET A 1 25.32 -1.54 -1.93
N ASN A 2 24.45 -0.72 -1.35
CA ASN A 2 24.00 -0.89 0.03
C ASN A 2 22.95 -2.00 0.12
N SER A 3 23.19 -3.04 0.91
CA SER A 3 22.32 -4.22 1.00
C SER A 3 20.91 -3.88 1.50
N ASP A 4 20.78 -2.85 2.33
CA ASP A 4 19.48 -2.40 2.84
C ASP A 4 18.59 -1.82 1.73
N ALA A 5 19.18 -1.07 0.80
CA ALA A 5 18.46 -0.52 -0.34
C ALA A 5 18.01 -1.62 -1.32
N VAL A 6 18.84 -2.65 -1.49
CA VAL A 6 18.48 -3.83 -2.29
C VAL A 6 17.35 -4.62 -1.61
N GLN A 7 17.42 -4.80 -0.30
CA GLN A 7 16.38 -5.50 0.47
C GLN A 7 15.04 -4.74 0.45
N GLN A 8 15.05 -3.41 0.60
CA GLN A 8 13.85 -2.57 0.49
C GLN A 8 13.25 -2.62 -0.92
N ALA A 9 14.09 -2.57 -1.97
CA ALA A 9 13.61 -2.69 -3.34
C ALA A 9 12.98 -4.05 -3.63
N ILE A 10 13.55 -5.14 -3.09
CA ILE A 10 12.98 -6.49 -3.20
C ILE A 10 11.61 -6.55 -2.48
N ALA A 11 11.55 -6.14 -1.21
CA ALA A 11 10.30 -6.13 -0.45
C ALA A 11 9.23 -5.24 -1.13
N GLY A 12 9.64 -4.10 -1.67
CA GLY A 12 8.78 -3.20 -2.43
C GLY A 12 8.24 -3.83 -3.72
N SER A 13 9.09 -4.55 -4.44
CA SER A 13 8.67 -5.27 -5.65
C SER A 13 7.69 -6.41 -5.34
N GLU A 14 7.84 -7.09 -4.20
CA GLU A 14 6.91 -8.12 -3.74
C GLU A 14 5.55 -7.53 -3.38
N ILE A 15 5.52 -6.38 -2.68
CA ILE A 15 4.29 -5.64 -2.38
C ILE A 15 3.56 -5.26 -3.68
N VAL A 16 4.28 -4.76 -4.69
CA VAL A 16 3.70 -4.41 -5.99
C VAL A 16 3.16 -5.64 -6.72
N ALA A 17 3.88 -6.76 -6.68
CA ALA A 17 3.45 -8.02 -7.30
C ALA A 17 2.19 -8.57 -6.61
N GLU A 18 2.09 -8.47 -5.29
CA GLU A 18 0.89 -8.86 -4.54
C GLU A 18 -0.28 -7.95 -4.90
N ALA A 19 -0.06 -6.63 -4.91
CA ALA A 19 -1.07 -5.64 -5.31
C ALA A 19 -1.64 -5.92 -6.71
N ALA A 20 -0.78 -6.33 -7.65
CA ALA A 20 -1.17 -6.61 -9.03
C ALA A 20 -2.21 -7.74 -9.17
N LYS A 21 -2.27 -8.69 -8.22
CA LYS A 21 -3.24 -9.80 -8.23
C LYS A 21 -4.69 -9.33 -8.12
N TYR A 22 -4.90 -8.13 -7.58
CA TYR A 22 -6.22 -7.56 -7.31
C TYR A 22 -6.65 -6.54 -8.38
N VAL A 23 -5.85 -6.37 -9.44
CA VAL A 23 -6.22 -5.53 -10.58
C VAL A 23 -7.50 -6.07 -11.22
N GLY A 24 -8.46 -5.16 -11.44
CA GLY A 24 -9.78 -5.51 -11.99
C GLY A 24 -10.86 -5.75 -10.91
N ILE A 25 -10.50 -5.78 -9.63
CA ILE A 25 -11.49 -5.81 -8.54
C ILE A 25 -12.19 -4.45 -8.45
N LYS A 26 -13.50 -4.49 -8.20
CA LYS A 26 -14.35 -3.30 -8.15
C LYS A 26 -13.95 -2.36 -7.00
N TYR A 27 -13.96 -1.06 -7.28
CA TYR A 27 -13.89 -0.03 -6.26
C TYR A 27 -15.22 0.03 -5.48
N THR A 28 -15.16 -0.18 -4.17
CA THR A 28 -16.31 -0.14 -3.26
C THR A 28 -15.96 0.73 -2.07
N SER A 29 -16.71 1.81 -1.85
CA SER A 29 -16.53 2.67 -0.68
C SER A 29 -16.66 1.88 0.62
N GLY A 30 -15.67 1.95 1.51
CA GLY A 30 -15.60 1.15 2.74
C GLY A 30 -15.08 -0.28 2.55
N GLY A 31 -14.83 -0.72 1.32
CA GLY A 31 -14.41 -2.08 0.99
C GLY A 31 -12.99 -2.41 1.42
N THR A 32 -12.78 -3.63 1.93
CA THR A 32 -11.49 -4.09 2.50
C THR A 32 -11.10 -5.49 2.07
N SER A 33 -11.82 -6.09 1.14
CA SER A 33 -11.58 -7.48 0.76
C SER A 33 -11.82 -7.70 -0.73
N PRO A 34 -11.14 -8.68 -1.35
CA PRO A 34 -11.38 -9.03 -2.74
C PRO A 34 -12.84 -9.37 -3.05
N SER A 35 -13.57 -9.91 -2.07
CA SER A 35 -14.97 -10.31 -2.19
C SER A 35 -15.97 -9.14 -2.15
N THR A 36 -15.66 -8.08 -1.42
CA THR A 36 -16.55 -6.90 -1.28
C THR A 36 -16.10 -5.73 -2.16
N GLY A 37 -14.91 -5.82 -2.74
CA GLY A 37 -14.22 -4.73 -3.40
C GLY A 37 -13.36 -3.94 -2.42
N PHE A 38 -12.66 -2.95 -2.95
CA PHE A 38 -11.73 -2.13 -2.17
C PHE A 38 -12.04 -0.64 -2.28
N ASP A 39 -11.85 0.11 -1.21
CA ASP A 39 -11.57 1.54 -1.29
C ASP A 39 -10.04 1.79 -1.29
N CYS A 40 -9.62 3.05 -1.43
CA CYS A 40 -8.20 3.38 -1.57
C CYS A 40 -7.35 2.91 -0.38
N SER A 41 -7.78 3.16 0.86
CA SER A 41 -7.05 2.77 2.07
C SER A 41 -7.28 1.30 2.45
N GLY A 42 -8.44 0.74 2.14
CA GLY A 42 -8.77 -0.66 2.32
C GLY A 42 -7.92 -1.56 1.41
N PHE A 43 -7.65 -1.13 0.18
CA PHE A 43 -6.73 -1.82 -0.71
C PHE A 43 -5.30 -1.83 -0.15
N VAL A 44 -4.76 -0.64 0.17
CA VAL A 44 -3.38 -0.49 0.65
C VAL A 44 -3.20 -1.25 1.96
N SER A 45 -4.08 -1.08 2.95
CA SER A 45 -4.00 -1.83 4.20
C SER A 45 -4.10 -3.34 4.01
N TYR A 46 -4.94 -3.82 3.09
CA TYR A 46 -5.08 -5.25 2.82
C TYR A 46 -3.82 -5.88 2.20
N VAL A 47 -3.19 -5.20 1.24
CA VAL A 47 -1.95 -5.69 0.61
C VAL A 47 -0.82 -5.73 1.63
N TYR A 48 -0.62 -4.66 2.41
CA TYR A 48 0.46 -4.59 3.40
C TYR A 48 0.25 -5.58 4.55
N ALA A 49 -0.99 -5.89 4.91
CA ALA A 49 -1.30 -6.92 5.89
C ALA A 49 -0.81 -8.33 5.47
N GLN A 50 -0.70 -8.63 4.17
CA GLN A 50 -0.11 -9.90 3.69
C GLN A 50 1.37 -10.04 4.05
N PHE A 51 2.04 -8.91 4.27
CA PHE A 51 3.44 -8.84 4.68
C PHE A 51 3.59 -8.58 6.18
N GLY A 52 2.50 -8.66 6.95
CA GLY A 52 2.48 -8.43 8.40
C GLY A 52 2.62 -6.95 8.80
N ILE A 53 2.34 -6.02 7.89
CA ILE A 53 2.40 -4.58 8.15
C ILE A 53 0.99 -4.05 8.36
N ASP A 54 0.69 -3.64 9.59
CA ASP A 54 -0.60 -3.07 9.97
C ASP A 54 -0.67 -1.58 9.61
N LEU A 55 -1.57 -1.23 8.70
CA LEU A 55 -1.82 0.15 8.30
C LEU A 55 -3.19 0.65 8.77
N PRO A 56 -3.33 1.95 9.07
CA PRO A 56 -4.61 2.57 9.36
C PRO A 56 -5.65 2.37 8.25
N ARG A 57 -6.93 2.30 8.64
CA ARG A 57 -8.04 2.20 7.68
C ARG A 57 -8.34 3.49 6.93
N SER A 58 -7.84 4.65 7.40
CA SER A 58 -8.06 5.94 6.76
C SER A 58 -6.81 6.39 6.01
N SER A 59 -6.97 6.80 4.74
CA SER A 59 -5.90 7.39 3.93
C SER A 59 -5.35 8.68 4.55
N SER A 60 -6.17 9.44 5.28
CA SER A 60 -5.72 10.64 5.99
C SER A 60 -4.72 10.33 7.12
N ALA A 61 -4.79 9.14 7.71
CA ALA A 61 -3.87 8.74 8.75
C ALA A 61 -2.49 8.36 8.19
N TYR A 62 -2.38 8.09 6.89
CA TYR A 62 -1.10 7.79 6.23
C TYR A 62 -0.12 8.96 6.27
N TRP A 63 -0.62 10.20 6.38
CA TRP A 63 0.22 11.40 6.58
C TRP A 63 0.98 11.40 7.91
N ASN A 64 0.50 10.68 8.91
CA ASN A 64 1.06 10.68 10.26
C ASN A 64 1.86 9.42 10.59
N ILE A 65 2.12 8.55 9.61
CA ILE A 65 2.88 7.31 9.79
C ILE A 65 3.98 7.20 8.74
N GLY A 66 4.98 6.36 9.03
CA GLY A 66 6.10 6.12 8.11
C GLY A 66 7.09 7.29 8.06
N THR A 67 7.91 7.32 7.01
CA THR A 67 8.90 8.36 6.76
C THR A 67 8.61 9.01 5.42
N ARG A 68 8.57 10.34 5.39
CA ARG A 68 8.41 11.08 4.14
C ARG A 68 9.68 10.96 3.31
N VAL A 69 9.53 10.53 2.06
CA VAL A 69 10.63 10.40 1.10
C VAL A 69 10.43 11.34 -0.07
N ASP A 70 11.51 11.90 -0.59
CA ASP A 70 11.47 12.78 -1.78
C ASP A 70 11.75 12.03 -3.09
N SER A 71 12.24 10.78 -3.01
CA SER A 71 12.51 9.90 -4.15
C SER A 71 11.85 8.54 -3.93
N PRO A 72 10.53 8.41 -4.19
CA PRO A 72 9.78 7.21 -3.87
C PRO A 72 10.31 5.99 -4.62
N GLN A 73 10.32 4.85 -3.94
CA GLN A 73 10.68 3.52 -4.44
C GLN A 73 9.44 2.62 -4.55
N PRO A 74 9.52 1.49 -5.28
CA PRO A 74 8.47 0.48 -5.22
C PRO A 74 8.15 0.11 -3.76
N GLY A 75 6.86 0.03 -3.42
CA GLY A 75 6.43 -0.20 -2.04
C GLY A 75 6.29 1.05 -1.18
N ASP A 76 6.55 2.26 -1.69
CA ASP A 76 6.17 3.49 -1.02
C ASP A 76 4.70 3.85 -1.29
N ILE A 77 4.03 4.40 -0.28
CA ILE A 77 2.63 4.82 -0.35
C ILE A 77 2.56 6.28 -0.78
N ILE A 78 1.90 6.53 -1.91
CA ILE A 78 1.59 7.89 -2.34
C ILE A 78 0.25 8.32 -1.75
N VAL A 79 0.28 9.36 -0.93
CA VAL A 79 -0.91 9.93 -0.30
C VAL A 79 -1.27 11.23 -1.02
N SER A 80 -2.40 11.24 -1.72
CA SER A 80 -2.97 12.45 -2.30
C SER A 80 -4.02 13.06 -1.36
N SER A 81 -3.92 14.35 -1.08
CA SER A 81 -5.03 15.10 -0.47
C SER A 81 -6.13 15.29 -1.52
N GLY A 82 -7.22 14.51 -1.46
CA GLY A 82 -8.35 14.77 -2.36
C GLY A 82 -9.48 13.75 -2.36
N HIS A 83 -10.52 14.03 -1.58
CA HIS A 83 -11.86 14.24 -2.12
C HIS A 83 -12.45 15.50 -1.48
#